data_AF-A2GSJ5-F1
#
_entry.id   AF-A2GSJ5-F1
#
_cell.length_a   1.000
_cell.length_b   1.000
_cell.length_c   1.000
_cell.angle_alpha   90.00
_cell.angle_beta   90.00
_cell.angle_gamma   90.00
#
_symmetry.space_group_name_H-M   'P 1'
#
loop_
_entity.id
_entity.type
_entity.pdbx_description
1 polymer ?
#
loop_
_entity_poly.entity_id
_entity_poly.type
_entity_poly.pdbx_seq_one_letter_code
_entity_poly.pdbx_strand_id
1 'polypeptide(L)'
;MLDYANLVLPWYSCRSTGDNGLKRMVEFEPDYNYSKYGEAFLPNSTCAMSTLQQGFTGSLLSTSRCYEAWCGTDHRVRLIVNGEEYYCKKDGQQAKFSGFAGSITCPPAAQVCANRKLKEIFGVTSLFPDRGPIDGQNLVAIVGNNYDNYQNVTITLGTVPCEIKVYKDNYILCKLQKPDDNTQKLIREKSNILKQTLDTNTEKNEYRMFKAFYVVKSTNNRTNTTYPDSYYFTKRKYDTGMKD
;
A
#
# COMPACT_ATOMS: atom_id res chain seq x y z
N MET A 1 -11.40 -32.13 -20.78
CA MET A 1 -10.48 -31.00 -20.52
C MET A 1 -10.38 -30.65 -19.04
N LEU A 2 -11.45 -30.76 -18.24
CA LEU A 2 -11.38 -30.58 -16.78
C LEU A 2 -12.10 -31.69 -15.99
N ASP A 3 -12.40 -32.83 -16.64
CA ASP A 3 -12.95 -34.06 -16.03
C ASP A 3 -14.10 -33.82 -15.03
N TYR A 4 -15.03 -32.94 -15.37
CA TYR A 4 -16.18 -32.56 -14.54
C TYR A 4 -15.82 -32.01 -13.14
N ALA A 5 -14.58 -31.54 -12.95
CA ALA A 5 -14.18 -30.86 -11.74
C ALA A 5 -15.03 -29.60 -11.51
N ASN A 6 -15.54 -29.46 -10.29
CA ASN A 6 -16.33 -28.29 -9.90
C ASN A 6 -15.37 -27.09 -9.72
N LEU A 7 -15.25 -26.27 -10.75
CA LEU A 7 -14.36 -25.11 -10.80
C LEU A 7 -15.17 -23.83 -10.89
N VAL A 8 -14.71 -22.78 -10.21
CA VAL A 8 -15.27 -21.43 -10.39
C VAL A 8 -14.86 -20.94 -11.77
N LEU A 9 -15.81 -20.93 -12.70
CA LEU A 9 -15.59 -20.45 -14.05
C LEU A 9 -15.72 -18.91 -14.09
N PRO A 10 -14.80 -18.21 -14.77
CA PRO A 10 -14.91 -16.76 -14.92
C PRO A 10 -16.12 -16.43 -15.80
N TRP A 11 -17.12 -15.76 -15.21
CA TRP A 11 -18.35 -15.37 -15.91
C TRP A 11 -18.30 -13.93 -16.45
N TYR A 12 -17.38 -13.11 -15.92
CA TYR A 12 -17.06 -11.78 -16.43
C TYR A 12 -15.58 -11.46 -16.23
N SER A 13 -15.07 -10.47 -16.98
CA SER A 13 -13.68 -10.00 -16.87
C SER A 13 -13.60 -8.76 -15.99
N CYS A 14 -12.65 -8.72 -15.04
CA CYS A 14 -12.35 -7.48 -14.33
C CYS A 14 -11.71 -6.42 -15.24
N ARG A 15 -11.02 -6.83 -16.32
CA ARG A 15 -10.31 -5.91 -17.20
C ARG A 15 -11.23 -5.36 -18.27
N SER A 16 -11.28 -4.03 -18.37
CA SER A 16 -12.04 -3.30 -19.38
C SER A 16 -11.34 -3.30 -20.75
N THR A 17 -11.34 -4.45 -21.43
CA THR A 17 -11.00 -4.53 -22.86
C THR A 17 -12.07 -5.35 -23.58
N GLY A 18 -13.02 -4.69 -24.24
CA GLY A 18 -14.18 -5.32 -24.91
C GLY A 18 -15.51 -5.07 -24.17
N ASP A 19 -16.55 -5.87 -24.43
CA ASP A 19 -17.82 -5.83 -23.68
C ASP A 19 -17.51 -5.74 -22.19
N ASN A 20 -17.70 -4.56 -21.61
CA ASN A 20 -17.22 -4.22 -20.28
C ASN A 20 -17.68 -5.31 -19.30
N GLY A 21 -16.80 -5.86 -18.46
CA GLY A 21 -17.22 -6.84 -17.46
C GLY A 21 -18.38 -6.34 -16.59
N LEU A 22 -18.43 -5.02 -16.38
CA LEU A 22 -19.56 -4.33 -15.75
C LEU A 22 -20.87 -4.45 -16.57
N LYS A 23 -20.81 -4.33 -17.90
CA LYS A 23 -21.98 -4.50 -18.78
C LYS A 23 -22.57 -5.90 -18.63
N ARG A 24 -21.73 -6.95 -18.68
CA ARG A 24 -22.19 -8.34 -18.45
C ARG A 24 -22.75 -8.56 -17.05
N MET A 25 -22.14 -7.93 -16.04
CA MET A 25 -22.64 -7.99 -14.67
C MET A 25 -24.03 -7.35 -14.56
N VAL A 26 -24.21 -6.16 -15.14
CA VAL A 26 -25.49 -5.43 -15.13
C VAL A 26 -26.55 -6.14 -15.99
N GLU A 27 -26.17 -6.81 -17.08
CA GLU A 27 -27.08 -7.66 -17.86
C GLU A 27 -27.64 -8.84 -17.04
N PHE A 28 -26.84 -9.39 -16.13
CA PHE A 28 -27.25 -10.50 -15.26
C PHE A 28 -28.00 -10.03 -14.01
N GLU A 29 -27.54 -8.94 -13.40
CA GLU A 29 -28.13 -8.32 -12.21
C GLU A 29 -28.37 -6.82 -12.49
N PRO A 30 -29.56 -6.43 -12.97
CA PRO A 30 -29.85 -5.06 -13.39
C PRO A 30 -29.65 -4.00 -12.30
N ASP A 31 -29.87 -4.37 -11.03
CA ASP A 31 -29.73 -3.50 -9.87
C ASP A 31 -28.31 -3.53 -9.25
N TYR A 32 -27.34 -4.15 -9.95
CA TYR A 32 -25.99 -4.30 -9.44
C TYR A 32 -25.28 -2.97 -9.28
N ASN A 33 -24.98 -2.62 -8.03
CA ASN A 33 -24.22 -1.42 -7.70
C ASN A 33 -22.81 -1.78 -7.23
N TYR A 34 -21.87 -1.79 -8.18
CA TYR A 34 -20.46 -2.12 -7.96
C TYR A 34 -19.78 -1.20 -6.93
N SER A 35 -20.20 0.07 -6.85
CA SER A 35 -19.65 1.05 -5.91
C SER A 35 -19.92 0.68 -4.44
N LYS A 36 -21.04 -0.02 -4.15
CA LYS A 36 -21.34 -0.51 -2.79
C LYS A 36 -20.32 -1.54 -2.30
N TYR A 37 -19.58 -2.18 -3.21
CA TYR A 37 -18.59 -3.21 -2.91
C TYR A 37 -17.15 -2.76 -3.16
N GLY A 38 -16.97 -1.47 -3.51
CA GLY A 38 -15.67 -0.87 -3.79
C GLY A 38 -15.04 -1.39 -5.07
N GLU A 39 -15.83 -1.94 -5.99
CA GLU A 39 -15.32 -2.56 -7.21
C GLU A 39 -14.94 -1.53 -8.27
N ALA A 40 -14.02 -1.94 -9.14
CA ALA A 40 -13.61 -1.17 -10.30
C ALA A 40 -13.37 -2.11 -11.49
N PHE A 41 -13.84 -1.69 -12.66
CA PHE A 41 -13.71 -2.41 -13.92
C PHE A 41 -12.79 -1.61 -14.87
N LEU A 42 -11.50 -1.59 -14.55
CA LEU A 42 -10.47 -0.84 -15.26
C LEU A 42 -9.52 -1.80 -15.99
N PRO A 43 -8.72 -1.35 -16.97
CA PRO A 43 -7.74 -2.21 -17.63
C PRO A 43 -6.74 -2.91 -16.68
N ASN A 44 -6.45 -2.29 -15.53
CA ASN A 44 -5.57 -2.78 -14.47
C ASN A 44 -6.33 -3.49 -13.33
N SER A 45 -7.64 -3.68 -13.42
CA SER A 45 -8.39 -4.40 -12.38
C SER A 45 -8.03 -5.88 -12.30
N THR A 46 -8.09 -6.43 -11.09
CA THR A 46 -7.83 -7.83 -10.77
C THR A 46 -8.99 -8.43 -9.99
N CYS A 47 -9.18 -9.74 -10.13
CA CYS A 47 -10.11 -10.48 -9.29
C CYS A 47 -9.48 -10.71 -7.91
N ALA A 48 -10.27 -10.55 -6.85
CA ALA A 48 -9.93 -10.97 -5.50
C ALA A 48 -11.19 -11.42 -4.75
N MET A 49 -11.02 -12.33 -3.79
CA MET A 49 -12.11 -12.70 -2.88
C MET A 49 -12.34 -11.57 -1.89
N SER A 50 -13.60 -11.22 -1.65
CA SER A 50 -13.92 -10.06 -0.83
C SER A 50 -15.25 -10.20 -0.11
N THR A 51 -15.30 -9.64 1.08
CA THR A 51 -16.52 -9.44 1.86
C THR A 51 -16.83 -7.95 2.02
N LEU A 52 -16.22 -7.09 1.19
CA LEU A 52 -16.23 -5.65 1.36
C LEU A 52 -17.59 -5.05 0.95
N GLN A 53 -18.24 -4.28 1.82
CA GLN A 53 -19.56 -3.70 1.56
C GLN A 53 -19.82 -2.39 2.34
N GLN A 54 -20.48 -1.41 1.72
CA GLN A 54 -20.91 -0.17 2.37
C GLN A 54 -22.23 -0.33 3.16
N GLY A 55 -22.34 0.36 4.30
CA GLY A 55 -23.62 0.60 5.01
C GLY A 55 -24.25 -0.62 5.70
N PHE A 56 -23.45 -1.55 6.21
CA PHE A 56 -23.88 -2.93 6.44
C PHE A 56 -24.60 -3.24 7.78
N THR A 57 -25.62 -4.12 7.73
CA THR A 57 -26.42 -4.64 8.87
C THR A 57 -26.68 -6.17 8.86
N GLY A 58 -25.97 -6.99 8.06
CA GLY A 58 -26.29 -8.43 7.82
C GLY A 58 -25.15 -9.46 8.03
N SER A 59 -25.08 -10.54 7.22
CA SER A 59 -23.95 -11.49 7.15
C SER A 59 -23.04 -11.26 5.93
N LEU A 60 -21.73 -11.08 6.13
CA LEU A 60 -20.77 -10.71 5.09
C LEU A 60 -20.29 -11.96 4.33
N LEU A 61 -20.89 -12.24 3.17
CA LEU A 61 -20.50 -13.37 2.32
C LEU A 61 -19.26 -13.03 1.49
N SER A 62 -18.32 -13.97 1.42
CA SER A 62 -17.11 -13.81 0.59
C SER A 62 -17.41 -14.21 -0.85
N THR A 63 -17.26 -13.26 -1.77
CA THR A 63 -17.45 -13.49 -3.21
C THR A 63 -16.27 -12.97 -4.03
N SER A 64 -16.08 -13.50 -5.23
CA SER A 64 -15.10 -12.97 -6.18
C SER A 64 -15.56 -11.62 -6.72
N ARG A 65 -14.70 -10.61 -6.63
CA ARG A 65 -15.00 -9.21 -6.95
C ARG A 65 -13.84 -8.58 -7.73
N CYS A 66 -14.08 -7.49 -8.44
CA CYS A 66 -13.07 -6.82 -9.25
C CYS A 66 -12.55 -5.53 -8.61
N TYR A 67 -11.24 -5.45 -8.40
CA TYR A 67 -10.61 -4.30 -7.76
C TYR A 67 -9.51 -3.72 -8.65
N GLU A 68 -9.41 -2.40 -8.67
CA GLU A 68 -8.25 -1.76 -9.27
C GLU A 68 -6.98 -2.25 -8.54
N ALA A 69 -5.97 -2.62 -9.31
CA ALA A 69 -4.71 -3.06 -8.75
C ALA A 69 -3.54 -2.66 -9.62
N TRP A 70 -2.37 -2.54 -9.02
CA TRP A 70 -1.12 -2.40 -9.76
C TRP A 70 0.00 -3.17 -9.05
N CYS A 71 1.07 -3.45 -9.78
CA CYS A 71 2.22 -4.19 -9.29
C CYS A 71 3.45 -3.29 -9.28
N GLY A 72 4.18 -3.26 -8.16
CA GLY A 72 5.45 -2.56 -8.07
C GLY A 72 6.61 -3.40 -8.60
N THR A 73 7.78 -2.80 -8.76
CA THR A 73 9.05 -3.52 -9.02
C THR A 73 9.46 -4.46 -7.88
N ASP A 74 8.80 -4.39 -6.71
CA ASP A 74 8.86 -5.41 -5.65
C ASP A 74 8.04 -6.68 -5.93
N HIS A 75 7.39 -6.78 -7.09
CA HIS A 75 6.48 -7.86 -7.43
C HIS A 75 5.33 -8.03 -6.42
N ARG A 76 4.91 -6.95 -5.75
CA ARG A 76 3.78 -6.95 -4.82
C ARG A 76 2.58 -6.22 -5.38
N VAL A 77 1.40 -6.72 -5.01
CA VAL A 77 0.11 -6.16 -5.40
C VAL A 77 -0.26 -5.01 -4.47
N ARG A 78 -0.71 -3.91 -5.06
CA ARG A 78 -1.38 -2.82 -4.36
C ARG A 78 -2.81 -2.73 -4.89
N LEU A 79 -3.77 -2.85 -3.97
CA LEU A 79 -5.20 -2.74 -4.26
C LEU A 79 -5.64 -1.30 -4.07
N ILE A 80 -6.56 -0.81 -4.90
CA ILE A 80 -7.14 0.52 -4.78
C ILE A 80 -8.66 0.40 -4.68
N VAL A 81 -9.23 1.02 -3.65
CA VAL A 81 -10.68 1.15 -3.45
C VAL A 81 -10.99 2.59 -3.10
N ASN A 82 -11.86 3.26 -3.86
CA ASN A 82 -12.22 4.67 -3.66
C ASN A 82 -11.01 5.61 -3.49
N GLY A 83 -9.93 5.36 -4.25
CA GLY A 83 -8.68 6.12 -4.17
C GLY A 83 -7.79 5.79 -2.96
N GLU A 84 -8.26 4.94 -2.04
CA GLU A 84 -7.44 4.41 -0.96
C GLU A 84 -6.62 3.22 -1.46
N GLU A 85 -5.30 3.34 -1.41
CA GLU A 85 -4.37 2.25 -1.72
C GLU A 85 -4.06 1.39 -0.48
N TYR A 86 -4.00 0.07 -0.70
CA TYR A 86 -3.56 -0.93 0.27
C TYR A 86 -2.43 -1.80 -0.28
N TYR A 87 -1.32 -1.88 0.45
CA TYR A 87 -0.17 -2.73 0.11
C TYR A 87 -0.32 -4.17 0.66
N CYS A 88 -0.41 -5.14 -0.25
CA CYS A 88 -0.46 -6.56 0.09
C CYS A 88 0.94 -7.09 0.42
N LYS A 89 1.26 -7.23 1.72
CA LYS A 89 2.55 -7.75 2.21
C LYS A 89 2.70 -9.24 1.92
N LYS A 90 1.60 -9.98 1.93
CA LYS A 90 1.54 -11.42 1.66
C LYS A 90 0.20 -11.81 1.04
N ASP A 91 0.22 -12.93 0.32
CA ASP A 91 -0.96 -13.55 -0.24
C ASP A 91 -1.93 -13.97 0.88
N GLY A 92 -3.24 -13.79 0.66
CA GLY A 92 -4.28 -14.11 1.66
C GLY A 92 -4.43 -13.10 2.80
N GLN A 93 -3.59 -12.05 2.86
CA GLN A 93 -3.76 -10.96 3.85
C GLN A 93 -5.10 -10.26 3.67
N GLN A 94 -5.78 -9.96 4.78
CA GLN A 94 -7.03 -9.19 4.76
C GLN A 94 -6.76 -7.69 4.68
N ALA A 95 -7.18 -7.07 3.59
CA ALA A 95 -7.10 -5.64 3.31
C ALA A 95 -8.42 -4.95 3.69
N LYS A 96 -8.36 -3.95 4.58
CA LYS A 96 -9.50 -3.17 5.03
C LYS A 96 -9.43 -1.77 4.39
N PHE A 97 -10.60 -1.20 4.09
CA PHE A 97 -10.73 0.09 3.44
C PHE A 97 -11.74 0.97 4.18
N SER A 98 -11.51 2.27 4.17
CA SER A 98 -12.30 3.25 4.89
C SER A 98 -13.71 3.37 4.29
N GLY A 99 -14.74 3.42 5.14
CA GLY A 99 -16.13 3.52 4.70
C GLY A 99 -16.77 2.19 4.28
N PHE A 100 -16.09 1.06 4.46
CA PHE A 100 -16.60 -0.27 4.16
C PHE A 100 -16.52 -1.18 5.40
N ALA A 101 -17.50 -2.06 5.54
CA ALA A 101 -17.40 -3.24 6.40
C ALA A 101 -16.69 -4.37 5.63
N GLY A 102 -16.06 -5.30 6.35
CA GLY A 102 -15.37 -6.46 5.76
C GLY A 102 -13.96 -6.17 5.25
N SER A 103 -13.47 -7.04 4.37
CA SER A 103 -12.13 -6.95 3.80
C SER A 103 -12.01 -7.60 2.43
N ILE A 104 -10.97 -7.21 1.70
CA ILE A 104 -10.51 -7.91 0.49
C ILE A 104 -9.38 -8.86 0.89
N THR A 105 -9.44 -10.10 0.42
CA THR A 105 -8.32 -11.04 0.54
C THR A 105 -7.29 -10.74 -0.54
N CYS A 106 -6.10 -10.33 -0.14
CA CYS A 106 -4.98 -10.04 -1.04
C CYS A 106 -4.73 -11.23 -2.00
N PRO A 107 -4.84 -11.02 -3.32
CA PRO A 107 -4.69 -12.09 -4.29
C PRO A 107 -3.22 -12.51 -4.42
N PRO A 108 -2.94 -13.72 -4.94
CA PRO A 108 -1.58 -14.19 -5.14
C PRO A 108 -0.76 -13.26 -6.05
N ALA A 109 0.30 -12.67 -5.51
CA ALA A 109 1.03 -11.63 -6.23
C ALA A 109 1.67 -12.14 -7.52
N ALA A 110 2.18 -13.38 -7.51
CA ALA A 110 2.75 -14.02 -8.69
C ALA A 110 1.74 -14.10 -9.86
N GLN A 111 0.47 -14.40 -9.57
CA GLN A 111 -0.58 -14.51 -10.59
C GLN A 111 -1.00 -13.14 -11.13
N VAL A 112 -1.19 -12.17 -10.23
CA VAL A 112 -1.63 -10.82 -10.62
C VAL A 112 -0.53 -10.10 -11.41
N CYS A 113 0.72 -10.23 -10.99
CA CYS A 113 1.84 -9.45 -11.52
C CYS A 113 2.54 -10.09 -12.73
N ALA A 114 2.34 -11.39 -13.02
CA ALA A 114 3.04 -12.10 -14.10
C ALA A 114 2.94 -11.40 -15.47
N ASN A 115 1.78 -10.83 -15.80
CA ASN A 115 1.50 -10.21 -17.10
C ASN A 115 1.16 -8.72 -16.98
N ARG A 116 1.79 -8.02 -16.03
CA ARG A 116 1.57 -6.58 -15.80
C ARG A 116 2.87 -5.81 -15.95
N LYS A 117 2.77 -4.62 -16.52
CA LYS A 117 3.86 -3.65 -16.45
C LYS A 117 4.04 -3.24 -14.99
N LEU A 118 5.23 -3.49 -14.45
CA LEU A 118 5.58 -3.08 -13.09
C LEU A 118 5.74 -1.55 -13.05
N LYS A 119 5.24 -0.94 -11.98
CA LYS A 119 5.50 0.46 -11.66
C LYS A 119 6.75 0.54 -10.79
N GLU A 120 7.61 1.51 -11.09
CA GLU A 120 8.76 1.82 -10.25
C GLU A 120 8.32 2.20 -8.84
N ILE A 121 8.95 1.61 -7.84
CA ILE A 121 8.74 1.96 -6.43
C ILE A 121 10.09 2.19 -5.75
N PHE A 122 10.14 3.14 -4.84
CA PHE A 122 11.25 3.38 -3.95
C PHE A 122 11.30 2.28 -2.88
N GLY A 123 11.86 1.12 -3.22
CA GLY A 123 11.76 -0.11 -2.44
C GLY A 123 12.46 -0.06 -1.08
N VAL A 124 11.75 0.40 -0.03
CA VAL A 124 12.24 0.36 1.36
C VAL A 124 11.82 -0.93 2.05
N THR A 125 12.80 -1.68 2.55
CA THR A 125 12.59 -2.92 3.29
C THR A 125 12.57 -2.67 4.81
N SER A 126 13.46 -1.82 5.33
CA SER A 126 13.50 -1.53 6.76
C SER A 126 14.17 -0.20 7.10
N LEU A 127 13.84 0.33 8.28
CA LEU A 127 14.45 1.51 8.89
C LEU A 127 15.13 1.13 10.22
N PHE A 128 16.31 1.68 10.50
CA PHE A 128 17.00 1.51 11.78
C PHE A 128 17.77 2.77 12.20
N PRO A 129 17.60 3.27 13.45
CA PRO A 129 16.60 2.84 14.40
C PRO A 129 15.19 3.21 13.91
N ASP A 130 14.19 2.44 14.32
CA ASP A 130 12.77 2.71 14.00
C ASP A 130 12.12 3.70 14.98
N ARG A 131 12.90 4.21 15.94
CA ARG A 131 12.51 5.18 16.98
C ARG A 131 13.69 6.08 17.31
N GLY A 132 13.40 7.30 17.73
CA GLY A 132 14.40 8.28 18.10
C GLY A 132 13.81 9.38 18.98
N PRO A 133 14.64 10.31 19.44
CA PRO A 133 14.20 11.44 20.23
C PRO A 133 13.42 12.44 19.37
N ILE A 134 12.56 13.24 20.00
CA ILE A 134 11.62 14.12 19.30
C ILE A 134 12.29 15.35 18.68
N ASP A 135 13.46 15.73 19.19
CA ASP A 135 14.30 16.78 18.65
C ASP A 135 15.02 16.34 17.36
N GLY A 136 14.80 15.11 16.89
CA GLY A 136 15.38 14.57 15.67
C GLY A 136 16.88 14.34 15.83
N GLN A 137 17.67 14.83 14.86
CA GLN A 137 19.14 14.80 14.86
C GLN A 137 19.81 13.42 14.88
N ASN A 138 19.06 12.35 15.10
CA ASN A 138 19.57 10.99 15.04
C ASN A 138 19.81 10.55 13.58
N LEU A 139 20.78 9.66 13.43
CA LEU A 139 21.00 8.96 12.17
C LEU A 139 19.98 7.84 12.00
N VAL A 140 19.48 7.68 10.77
CA VAL A 140 18.58 6.61 10.36
C VAL A 140 19.14 5.95 9.11
N ALA A 141 19.34 4.66 9.20
CA ALA A 141 19.62 3.77 8.09
C ALA A 141 18.31 3.33 7.44
N ILE A 142 18.23 3.50 6.12
CA ILE A 142 17.12 3.09 5.26
C ILE A 142 17.67 1.98 4.36
N VAL A 143 17.16 0.78 4.56
CA VAL A 143 17.60 -0.41 3.82
C VAL A 143 16.56 -0.75 2.76
N GLY A 144 17.03 -1.03 1.56
CA GLY A 144 16.19 -1.35 0.41
C GLY A 144 17.04 -1.88 -0.74
N ASN A 145 16.53 -1.77 -1.96
CA ASN A 145 17.24 -2.16 -3.17
C ASN A 145 16.92 -1.17 -4.31
N ASN A 146 17.77 -1.14 -5.34
CA ASN A 146 17.58 -0.37 -6.57
C ASN A 146 17.60 1.15 -6.39
N TYR A 147 18.23 1.67 -5.33
CA TYR A 147 18.32 3.12 -5.13
C TYR A 147 19.13 3.81 -6.21
N ASP A 148 20.08 3.12 -6.86
CA ASP A 148 20.87 3.71 -7.93
C ASP A 148 20.03 4.05 -9.18
N ASN A 149 18.80 3.53 -9.29
CA ASN A 149 17.85 3.90 -10.33
C ASN A 149 17.19 5.28 -10.11
N TYR A 150 17.42 5.92 -8.96
CA TYR A 150 16.76 7.15 -8.56
C TYR A 150 17.77 8.31 -8.39
N GLN A 151 17.30 9.53 -8.63
CA GLN A 151 18.04 10.78 -8.45
C GLN A 151 17.16 11.85 -7.79
N ASN A 152 17.76 12.92 -7.29
CA ASN A 152 17.07 14.00 -6.57
C ASN A 152 16.19 13.48 -5.42
N VAL A 153 16.68 12.47 -4.69
CA VAL A 153 15.93 11.81 -3.64
C VAL A 153 15.83 12.71 -2.41
N THR A 154 14.60 13.00 -1.99
CA THR A 154 14.29 13.71 -0.74
C THR A 154 13.48 12.79 0.16
N ILE A 155 13.86 12.68 1.42
CA ILE A 155 13.25 11.74 2.37
C ILE A 155 12.72 12.50 3.58
N THR A 156 11.52 12.17 4.03
CA THR A 156 10.96 12.63 5.30
C THR A 156 10.53 11.44 6.15
N LEU A 157 10.81 11.52 7.46
CA LEU A 157 10.24 10.60 8.45
C LEU A 157 9.22 11.39 9.27
N GLY A 158 7.97 11.04 9.11
CA GLY A 158 6.87 11.87 9.56
C GLY A 158 6.83 13.17 8.76
N THR A 159 6.85 14.28 9.50
CA THR A 159 6.97 15.65 8.97
C THR A 159 8.41 16.17 8.99
N VAL A 160 9.39 15.37 9.43
CA VAL A 160 10.78 15.80 9.63
C VAL A 160 11.64 15.41 8.42
N PRO A 161 12.30 16.36 7.75
CA PRO A 161 13.25 16.05 6.66
C PRO A 161 14.45 15.25 7.16
N CYS A 162 14.90 14.30 6.35
CA CYS A 162 16.09 13.50 6.60
C CYS A 162 17.19 13.86 5.59
N GLU A 163 18.28 14.46 6.08
CA GLU A 163 19.41 14.88 5.27
C GLU A 163 20.29 13.68 4.92
N ILE A 164 20.36 13.32 3.64
CA ILE A 164 21.14 12.17 3.16
C ILE A 164 22.63 12.43 3.34
N LYS A 165 23.33 11.52 4.04
CA LYS A 165 24.79 11.54 4.26
C LYS A 165 25.51 10.48 3.44
N VAL A 166 24.88 9.32 3.26
CA VAL A 166 25.39 8.23 2.42
C VAL A 166 24.26 7.74 1.53
N TYR A 167 24.57 7.56 0.26
CA TYR A 167 23.65 7.03 -0.75
C TYR A 167 24.33 5.87 -1.49
N LYS A 168 23.75 4.67 -1.38
CA LYS A 168 24.17 3.44 -2.06
C LYS A 168 22.93 2.71 -2.55
N ASP A 169 23.10 1.82 -3.53
CA ASP A 169 21.99 1.08 -4.16
C ASP A 169 21.03 0.37 -3.18
N ASN A 170 21.56 -0.18 -2.10
CA ASN A 170 20.78 -0.95 -1.11
C ASN A 170 20.69 -0.28 0.26
N TYR A 171 21.25 0.92 0.40
CA TYR A 171 21.47 1.53 1.70
C TYR A 171 21.57 3.06 1.62
N ILE A 172 20.72 3.74 2.39
CA ILE A 172 20.79 5.19 2.58
C ILE A 172 20.97 5.47 4.07
N LEU A 173 21.97 6.29 4.42
CA LEU A 173 22.11 6.84 5.76
C LEU A 173 21.73 8.30 5.72
N CYS A 174 20.75 8.70 6.51
CA CYS A 174 20.32 10.09 6.61
C CYS A 174 20.27 10.55 8.06
N LYS A 175 20.45 11.86 8.29
CA LYS A 175 20.34 12.50 9.60
C LYS A 175 19.03 13.27 9.65
N LEU A 176 18.19 12.98 10.63
CA LEU A 176 16.97 13.77 10.82
C LEU A 176 17.31 15.21 11.19
N GLN A 177 16.62 16.16 10.59
CA GLN A 177 16.75 17.57 10.98
C GLN A 177 16.09 17.80 12.34
N LYS A 178 16.43 18.93 12.99
CA LYS A 178 15.77 19.36 14.21
C LYS A 178 14.47 20.08 13.85
N PRO A 179 13.28 19.53 14.18
CA PRO A 179 12.03 20.26 14.01
C PRO A 179 11.93 21.42 15.00
N ASP A 180 11.19 22.47 14.65
CA ASP A 180 10.86 23.56 15.56
C ASP A 180 9.97 23.09 16.74
N ASP A 181 9.87 23.91 17.78
CA ASP A 181 9.17 23.54 19.02
C ASP A 181 7.67 23.27 18.81
N ASN A 182 7.02 23.96 17.86
CA ASN A 182 5.61 23.70 17.52
C ASN A 182 5.47 22.35 16.82
N THR A 183 6.36 22.04 15.87
CA THR A 183 6.41 20.76 15.18
C THR A 183 6.70 19.62 16.15
N GLN A 184 7.62 19.81 17.10
CA GLN A 184 7.88 18.84 18.17
C GLN A 184 6.64 18.60 19.03
N LYS A 185 5.92 19.66 19.42
CA LYS A 185 4.66 19.53 20.17
C LYS A 185 3.62 18.72 19.39
N LEU A 186 3.43 19.04 18.10
CA LEU A 186 2.51 18.30 17.22
C LEU A 186 2.91 16.83 17.07
N ILE A 187 4.19 16.53 16.88
CA ILE A 187 4.69 15.15 16.82
C ILE A 187 4.37 14.44 18.14
N ARG A 188 4.59 15.07 19.30
CA ARG A 188 4.33 14.46 20.61
C ARG A 188 2.87 14.13 20.82
N GLU A 189 1.99 15.07 20.49
CA GLU A 189 0.55 14.94 20.63
C GLU A 189 0.00 13.90 19.66
N LYS A 190 0.36 13.98 18.38
CA LYS A 190 -0.25 13.18 17.31
C LYS A 190 0.42 11.83 17.07
N SER A 191 1.68 11.63 17.42
CA SER A 191 2.34 10.31 17.32
C SER A 191 1.86 9.30 18.37
N ASN A 192 1.24 9.77 19.46
CA ASN A 192 0.80 8.97 20.62
C ASN A 192 -0.70 8.63 20.62
N ILE A 193 -1.47 9.06 19.63
CA ILE A 193 -2.95 8.84 19.57
C ILE A 193 -3.34 7.34 19.51
N LEU A 194 -2.37 6.43 19.33
CA LEU A 194 -2.54 4.97 19.40
C LEU A 194 -2.88 4.38 20.80
N LYS A 195 -3.41 5.16 21.75
CA LYS A 195 -3.96 4.61 23.00
C LYS A 195 -5.46 4.84 23.22
N GLN A 196 -6.17 5.63 22.41
CA GLN A 196 -7.59 5.93 22.68
C GLN A 196 -8.58 5.50 21.58
N THR A 197 -8.11 5.04 20.42
CA THR A 197 -8.97 4.53 19.32
C THR A 197 -8.44 3.23 18.72
N LEU A 198 -7.88 2.35 19.57
CA LEU A 198 -7.66 0.95 19.23
C LEU A 198 -9.01 0.25 19.17
N ASP A 199 -9.65 0.29 18.01
CA ASP A 199 -10.37 -0.87 17.41
C ASP A 199 -11.06 -0.54 16.09
N THR A 200 -11.09 0.72 15.66
CA THR A 200 -11.65 1.10 14.36
C THR A 200 -10.79 2.17 13.70
N ASN A 201 -10.28 1.86 12.51
CA ASN A 201 -9.58 2.72 11.56
C ASN A 201 -8.06 2.76 11.64
N THR A 202 -7.48 2.17 10.59
CA THR A 202 -6.18 2.43 9.97
C THR A 202 -5.99 3.93 9.70
N GLU A 203 -5.88 4.76 10.74
CA GLU A 203 -5.51 6.16 10.54
C GLU A 203 -4.05 6.22 10.08
N LYS A 204 -3.91 6.66 8.82
CA LYS A 204 -2.67 7.08 8.16
C LYS A 204 -2.02 8.20 8.96
N ASN A 205 -1.33 7.86 10.05
CA ASN A 205 -0.66 8.83 10.90
C ASN A 205 0.57 9.38 10.18
N GLU A 206 0.41 10.58 9.60
CA GLU A 206 1.45 11.22 8.81
C GLU A 206 2.75 11.43 9.58
N TYR A 207 2.69 11.57 10.91
CA TYR A 207 3.85 11.77 11.80
C TYR A 207 4.66 10.49 12.03
N ARG A 208 4.19 9.35 11.52
CA ARG A 208 4.88 8.04 11.56
C ARG A 208 5.20 7.49 10.17
N MET A 209 4.88 8.24 9.12
CA MET A 209 4.99 7.81 7.74
C MET A 209 6.40 8.11 7.20
N PHE A 210 7.02 7.13 6.55
CA PHE A 210 8.15 7.40 5.68
C PHE A 210 7.62 7.92 4.35
N LYS A 211 8.20 9.01 3.83
CA LYS A 211 7.95 9.48 2.45
C LYS A 211 9.28 9.68 1.73
N ALA A 212 9.33 9.25 0.48
CA ALA A 212 10.41 9.56 -0.44
C ALA A 212 9.85 10.24 -1.69
N PHE A 213 10.45 11.36 -2.07
CA PHE A 213 10.26 12.00 -3.36
C PHE A 213 11.51 11.74 -4.19
N TYR A 214 11.34 11.23 -5.40
CA TYR A 214 12.46 10.83 -6.24
C TYR A 214 12.15 11.00 -7.71
N VAL A 215 13.21 11.13 -8.51
CA VAL A 215 13.14 11.12 -9.97
C VAL A 215 13.77 9.81 -10.46
N VAL A 216 13.06 9.09 -11.33
CA VAL A 216 13.62 7.88 -11.96
C VAL A 216 14.66 8.29 -13.00
N LYS A 217 15.87 7.72 -12.93
CA LYS A 217 16.90 7.89 -13.96
C LYS A 217 16.42 7.19 -15.24
N SER A 218 16.01 7.96 -16.24
CA SER A 218 15.61 7.39 -17.53
C SER A 218 16.83 7.15 -18.40
N THR A 219 17.00 5.93 -18.94
CA THR A 219 18.00 5.60 -19.96
C THR A 219 17.64 6.12 -21.35
N ASN A 220 16.37 6.49 -21.55
CA ASN A 220 15.86 7.05 -22.81
C ASN A 220 15.40 8.49 -22.56
N ASN A 221 15.49 9.39 -23.55
CA ASN A 221 15.06 10.80 -23.53
C ASN A 221 13.59 11.04 -23.10
N ARG A 222 13.22 10.69 -21.88
CA ARG A 222 11.92 10.92 -21.26
C ARG A 222 12.12 11.76 -20.01
N THR A 223 11.22 12.72 -19.87
CA THR A 223 11.18 13.72 -18.82
C THR A 223 11.36 13.10 -17.44
N ASN A 224 12.32 13.64 -16.68
CA ASN A 224 12.50 13.40 -15.25
C ASN A 224 11.16 13.60 -14.53
N THR A 225 10.46 12.51 -14.19
CA THR A 225 9.17 12.57 -13.51
C THR A 225 9.39 12.30 -12.03
N THR A 226 8.89 13.19 -11.17
CA THR A 226 8.98 13.03 -9.72
C THR A 226 7.84 12.14 -9.23
N TYR A 227 8.18 11.09 -8.49
CA TYR A 227 7.23 10.17 -7.88
C TYR A 227 7.30 10.28 -6.35
N PRO A 228 6.15 10.39 -5.66
CA PRO A 228 6.08 10.24 -4.22
C PRO A 228 5.76 8.80 -3.84
N ASP A 229 6.62 8.18 -3.04
CA ASP A 229 6.33 6.89 -2.39
C ASP A 229 6.22 7.08 -0.89
N SER A 230 5.31 6.31 -0.28
CA SER A 230 5.11 6.36 1.17
C SER A 230 4.93 4.97 1.78
N TYR A 231 5.52 4.80 2.96
CA TYR A 231 5.53 3.53 3.68
C TYR A 231 5.16 3.75 5.15
N TYR A 232 4.31 2.87 5.68
CA TYR A 232 3.98 2.81 7.11
C TYR A 232 4.68 1.62 7.74
N PHE A 233 5.67 1.88 8.60
CA PHE A 233 6.35 0.83 9.35
C PHE A 233 5.56 0.51 10.61
N THR A 234 5.13 -0.74 10.74
CA THR A 234 4.47 -1.23 11.96
C THR A 234 5.50 -1.42 13.06
N LYS A 235 5.18 -0.95 14.28
CA LYS A 235 6.02 -1.08 15.47
C LYS A 235 6.50 -2.53 15.62
N ARG A 236 7.82 -2.78 15.54
CA ARG A 236 8.36 -4.09 15.97
C ARG A 236 8.10 -4.21 17.47
N LYS A 237 7.37 -5.26 17.91
CA LYS A 237 7.34 -5.65 19.32
C LYS A 237 8.76 -6.06 19.67
N TYR A 238 9.37 -5.44 20.68
CA TYR A 238 10.58 -6.00 21.25
C TYR A 238 10.18 -7.29 21.94
N ASP A 239 10.88 -8.37 21.63
CA ASP A 239 10.82 -9.58 22.44
C ASP A 239 11.43 -9.20 23.80
N THR A 240 10.57 -8.92 24.77
CA THR A 240 10.99 -8.76 26.15
C THR A 240 11.33 -10.16 26.62
N GLY A 241 12.58 -10.59 26.39
CA GLY A 241 13.12 -11.87 26.82
C GLY A 241 13.17 -12.02 28.35
N MET A 242 12.02 -11.99 29.01
CA MET A 242 11.81 -12.63 30.29
C MET A 242 11.20 -14.00 29.98
N LYS A 243 12.07 -15.00 29.94
CA LYS A 243 11.68 -16.36 30.30
C LYS A 243 11.52 -16.35 31.82
N ASP A 244 10.30 -16.54 32.29
CA ASP A 244 10.07 -17.11 33.62
C ASP A 244 10.29 -18.64 33.54
#